data_AF-A0A3S3H179-F1
#
_entry.id   AF-A0A3S3H179-F1
#
_cell.length_a   1.000
_cell.length_b   1.000
_cell.length_c   1.000
_cell.angle_alpha   90.00
_cell.angle_beta   90.00
_cell.angle_gamma   90.00
#
_symmetry.space_group_name_H-M   'P 1'
#
loop_
_entity.id
_entity.type
_entity.pdbx_description
1 polymer ?
#
loop_
_entity_poly.entity_id
_entity_poly.type
_entity_poly.pdbx_seq_one_letter_code
_entity_poly.pdbx_strand_id
1 'polypeptide(L)'
;MKSVLFPAFAGALLAMSGAALADTPVSALTDLNVRAGPGPQYPVIGVLAAGQSATLRGCIEGSKWCTIAEGGGNGWVYSDYVAGDFGGSRVVVTRRPAEAGIAVVAPPADDTYTDDYTGAIVASDPVDPIARPPAEVGTYVTTHRVDPVYLEGEVVTGATLPDTVELREIPDYNYRYVYVNNQPALVDPGTRRIVYVMR
;
A
#
# COMPACT_ATOMS: atom_id res chain seq x y z
N MET A 1 27.90 -29.82 -68.24
CA MET A 1 28.41 -28.94 -67.17
C MET A 1 27.56 -27.67 -67.15
N LYS A 2 26.71 -27.48 -66.15
CA LYS A 2 25.92 -26.25 -65.94
C LYS A 2 26.02 -25.89 -64.47
N SER A 3 26.86 -24.91 -64.16
CA SER A 3 27.05 -24.39 -62.81
C SER A 3 25.93 -23.42 -62.48
N VAL A 4 25.19 -23.68 -61.40
CA VAL A 4 24.14 -22.80 -60.89
C VAL A 4 24.74 -22.03 -59.71
N LEU A 5 24.87 -20.71 -59.85
CA LEU A 5 25.27 -19.77 -58.80
C LEU A 5 24.02 -19.37 -58.00
N PHE A 6 24.03 -19.60 -56.69
CA PHE A 6 23.05 -19.06 -55.75
C PHE A 6 23.60 -17.77 -55.12
N PRO A 7 22.84 -16.65 -55.09
CA PRO A 7 23.25 -15.45 -54.37
C PRO A 7 22.98 -15.61 -52.86
N ALA A 8 23.98 -15.30 -52.05
CA ALA A 8 23.85 -15.22 -50.60
C ALA A 8 23.20 -13.89 -50.21
N PHE A 9 21.96 -13.95 -49.70
CA PHE A 9 21.33 -12.81 -49.01
C PHE A 9 21.82 -12.77 -47.56
N ALA A 10 22.73 -11.85 -47.25
CA ALA A 10 23.07 -11.50 -45.87
C ALA A 10 21.97 -10.56 -45.32
N GLY A 11 21.01 -11.12 -44.60
CA GLY A 11 19.99 -10.35 -43.88
C GLY A 11 20.57 -9.74 -42.61
N ALA A 12 20.61 -8.41 -42.52
CA ALA A 12 20.96 -7.70 -41.31
C ALA A 12 19.80 -7.80 -40.29
N LEU A 13 19.99 -8.55 -39.20
CA LEU A 13 19.11 -8.49 -38.04
C LEU A 13 19.33 -7.16 -37.29
N LEU A 14 18.37 -6.24 -37.42
CA LEU A 14 18.26 -5.10 -36.52
C LEU A 14 17.68 -5.60 -35.18
N ALA A 15 18.54 -5.79 -34.19
CA ALA A 15 18.11 -6.01 -32.82
C ALA A 15 17.46 -4.73 -32.30
N MET A 16 16.13 -4.73 -32.18
CA MET A 16 15.39 -3.65 -31.52
C MET A 16 15.63 -3.78 -30.02
N SER A 17 16.52 -2.94 -29.50
CA SER A 17 16.73 -2.75 -28.06
C SER A 17 15.49 -2.10 -27.46
N GLY A 18 14.47 -2.89 -27.15
CA GLY A 18 13.35 -2.44 -26.32
C GLY A 18 13.90 -2.04 -24.95
N ALA A 19 13.56 -0.84 -24.47
CA ALA A 19 13.81 -0.46 -23.09
C ALA A 19 13.06 -1.45 -22.20
N ALA A 20 13.80 -2.33 -21.51
CA ALA A 20 13.22 -3.15 -20.46
C ALA A 20 12.76 -2.20 -19.36
N LEU A 21 11.47 -2.17 -19.06
CA LEU A 21 10.97 -1.54 -17.84
C LEU A 21 11.65 -2.27 -16.67
N ALA A 22 12.49 -1.55 -15.93
CA ALA A 22 13.14 -2.12 -14.76
C ALA A 22 12.06 -2.40 -13.70
N ASP A 23 11.85 -3.68 -13.38
CA ASP A 23 11.08 -4.08 -12.22
C ASP A 23 11.71 -3.39 -11.00
N THR A 24 10.97 -2.48 -10.36
CA THR A 24 11.48 -1.75 -9.20
C THR A 24 11.06 -2.50 -7.93
N PRO A 25 11.97 -3.27 -7.28
CA PRO A 25 11.61 -3.97 -6.06
C PRO A 25 11.39 -2.97 -4.92
N VAL A 26 10.27 -3.14 -4.23
CA VAL A 26 9.95 -2.44 -2.99
C VAL A 26 9.60 -3.46 -1.92
N SER A 27 9.66 -3.06 -0.66
CA SER A 27 9.26 -3.91 0.47
C SER A 27 8.49 -3.10 1.49
N ALA A 28 7.52 -3.75 2.12
CA ALA A 28 6.68 -3.10 3.12
C ALA A 28 7.44 -2.86 4.43
N LEU A 29 7.15 -1.72 5.07
CA LEU A 29 7.74 -1.34 6.36
C LEU A 29 6.97 -1.92 7.55
N THR A 30 5.71 -2.27 7.32
CA THR A 30 4.74 -2.82 8.27
C THR A 30 3.77 -3.70 7.49
N ASP A 31 2.89 -4.43 8.17
CA ASP A 31 1.82 -5.15 7.48
C ASP A 31 0.90 -4.14 6.77
N LEU A 32 0.96 -4.15 5.45
CA LEU A 32 0.35 -3.14 4.60
C LEU A 32 -0.81 -3.75 3.81
N ASN A 33 -1.96 -3.10 3.85
CA ASN A 33 -3.10 -3.52 3.03
C ASN A 33 -2.76 -3.33 1.53
N VAL A 34 -3.13 -4.32 0.73
CA VAL A 34 -3.14 -4.23 -0.74
C VAL A 34 -4.59 -4.08 -1.17
N ARG A 35 -4.91 -3.00 -1.87
CA ARG A 35 -6.27 -2.64 -2.26
C ARG A 35 -6.53 -2.85 -3.75
N ALA A 36 -7.80 -3.03 -4.11
CA ALA A 36 -8.24 -3.12 -5.49
C ALA A 36 -8.09 -1.79 -6.27
N GLY A 37 -7.98 -0.66 -5.57
CA GLY A 37 -7.85 0.67 -6.16
C GLY A 37 -7.20 1.68 -5.21
N PRO A 38 -6.92 2.90 -5.70
CA PRO A 38 -6.17 3.94 -4.99
C PRO A 38 -7.06 4.74 -4.02
N GLY A 39 -7.42 4.14 -2.88
CA GLY A 39 -8.20 4.82 -1.85
C GLY A 39 -8.87 3.88 -0.85
N PRO A 40 -9.32 4.38 0.31
CA PRO A 40 -9.96 3.58 1.34
C PRO A 40 -11.36 3.06 0.98
N GLN A 41 -12.01 3.64 -0.03
CA GLN A 41 -13.26 3.13 -0.59
C GLN A 41 -13.08 1.78 -1.31
N TYR A 42 -11.87 1.51 -1.80
CA TYR A 42 -11.58 0.27 -2.49
C TYR A 42 -11.35 -0.87 -1.49
N PRO A 43 -11.88 -2.08 -1.76
CA PRO A 43 -11.72 -3.21 -0.87
C PRO A 43 -10.24 -3.60 -0.74
N VAL A 44 -9.88 -4.08 0.46
CA VAL A 44 -8.61 -4.76 0.70
C VAL A 44 -8.69 -6.15 0.06
N ILE A 45 -7.78 -6.44 -0.86
CA ILE A 45 -7.69 -7.71 -1.61
C ILE A 45 -6.53 -8.59 -1.14
N GLY A 46 -5.64 -8.05 -0.30
CA GLY A 46 -4.51 -8.78 0.25
C GLY A 46 -3.74 -7.98 1.28
N VAL A 47 -2.67 -8.59 1.79
CA VAL A 47 -1.73 -7.96 2.73
C VAL A 47 -0.31 -8.21 2.25
N LEU A 48 0.46 -7.14 2.14
CA LEU A 48 1.91 -7.19 1.96
C LEU A 48 2.53 -7.17 3.35
N ALA A 49 2.97 -8.34 3.84
CA ALA A 49 3.54 -8.47 5.19
C ALA A 49 4.79 -7.61 5.36
N ALA A 50 5.09 -7.19 6.59
CA ALA A 50 6.32 -6.43 6.88
C ALA A 50 7.57 -7.13 6.33
N GLY A 51 8.40 -6.40 5.57
CA GLY A 51 9.59 -6.93 4.90
C GLY A 51 9.32 -7.73 3.62
N GLN A 52 8.08 -8.14 3.35
CA GLN A 52 7.71 -8.80 2.10
C GLN A 52 7.95 -7.86 0.93
N SER A 53 8.56 -8.39 -0.13
CA SER A 53 8.88 -7.63 -1.34
C SER A 53 7.76 -7.72 -2.37
N ALA A 54 7.59 -6.66 -3.15
CA ALA A 54 6.70 -6.57 -4.30
C ALA A 54 7.36 -5.76 -5.42
N THR A 55 6.86 -5.89 -6.65
CA THR A 55 7.35 -5.10 -7.78
C THR A 55 6.50 -3.85 -7.93
N LEU A 56 7.09 -2.68 -7.70
CA LEU A 56 6.47 -1.38 -7.97
C LEU A 56 6.38 -1.15 -9.48
N ARG A 57 5.17 -0.87 -9.96
CA ARG A 57 4.86 -0.66 -11.38
C ARG A 57 4.73 0.81 -11.74
N GLY A 58 4.26 1.63 -10.80
CA GLY A 58 4.11 3.07 -10.99
C GLY A 58 3.30 3.72 -9.87
N CYS A 59 3.26 5.04 -9.87
CA CYS A 59 2.48 5.83 -8.92
C CYS A 59 1.59 6.83 -9.66
N ILE A 60 0.45 7.17 -9.06
CA ILE A 60 -0.41 8.23 -9.60
C ILE A 60 0.25 9.58 -9.33
N GLU A 61 0.25 10.46 -10.34
CA GLU A 61 0.79 11.82 -10.20
C GLU A 61 0.01 12.61 -9.15
N GLY A 62 0.71 13.33 -8.28
CA GLY A 62 0.09 14.12 -7.20
C GLY A 62 -0.55 13.29 -6.08
N SER A 63 -0.44 11.96 -6.12
CA SER A 63 -1.05 11.03 -5.16
C SER A 63 0.00 10.18 -4.46
N LYS A 64 -0.36 9.67 -3.28
CA LYS A 64 0.45 8.72 -2.52
C LYS A 64 0.14 7.27 -2.86
N TRP A 65 -0.75 7.00 -3.81
CA TRP A 65 -1.07 5.63 -4.23
C TRP A 65 -0.14 5.16 -5.34
N CYS A 66 0.41 3.96 -5.15
CA CYS A 66 1.22 3.28 -6.14
C CYS A 66 0.67 1.88 -6.42
N THR A 67 0.80 1.45 -7.67
CA THR A 67 0.43 0.10 -8.06
C THR A 67 1.63 -0.84 -8.03
N ILE A 68 1.40 -2.04 -7.50
CA ILE A 68 2.35 -3.13 -7.40
C ILE A 68 1.83 -4.34 -8.17
N ALA A 69 2.74 -5.19 -8.64
CA ALA A 69 2.38 -6.52 -9.12
C ALA A 69 1.97 -7.41 -7.94
N GLU A 70 0.85 -8.12 -8.09
CA GLU A 70 0.26 -9.04 -7.12
C GLU A 70 -0.09 -10.37 -7.83
N GLY A 71 -0.26 -11.47 -7.08
CA GLY A 71 -0.50 -12.80 -7.66
C GLY A 71 -1.75 -12.90 -8.55
N GLY A 72 -2.76 -12.05 -8.33
CA GLY A 72 -4.00 -11.96 -9.11
C GLY A 72 -4.05 -10.81 -10.12
N GLY A 73 -2.99 -9.99 -10.26
CA GLY A 73 -2.96 -8.84 -11.17
C GLY A 73 -2.25 -7.62 -10.58
N ASN A 74 -2.89 -6.45 -10.66
CA ASN A 74 -2.39 -5.21 -10.07
C ASN A 74 -3.07 -4.97 -8.72
N GLY A 75 -2.28 -4.66 -7.68
CA GLY A 75 -2.76 -4.16 -6.40
C GLY A 75 -2.31 -2.72 -6.17
N TRP A 76 -2.95 -2.04 -5.23
CA TRP A 76 -2.61 -0.66 -4.84
C TRP A 76 -2.15 -0.61 -3.39
N VAL A 77 -1.09 0.14 -3.14
CA VAL A 77 -0.49 0.34 -1.83
C VAL A 77 -0.18 1.81 -1.59
N TYR A 78 -0.20 2.20 -0.32
CA TYR A 78 0.12 3.56 0.10
C TYR A 78 1.65 3.74 0.22
N SER A 79 2.19 4.71 -0.53
CA SER A 79 3.64 4.87 -0.73
C SER A 79 4.43 5.23 0.53
N ASP A 80 3.78 5.74 1.58
CA ASP A 80 4.43 6.03 2.87
C ASP A 80 4.88 4.75 3.62
N TYR A 81 4.35 3.58 3.24
CA TYR A 81 4.61 2.31 3.93
C TYR A 81 5.40 1.30 3.10
N VAL A 82 5.94 1.72 1.95
CA VAL A 82 6.84 0.91 1.12
C VAL A 82 8.16 1.64 0.91
N ALA A 83 9.26 0.89 0.90
CA ALA A 83 10.59 1.40 0.61
C ALA A 83 11.28 0.60 -0.49
N GLY A 84 12.01 1.31 -1.35
CA GLY A 84 12.79 0.75 -2.45
C GLY A 84 14.21 1.33 -2.46
N ASP A 85 15.09 0.72 -3.23
CA ASP A 85 16.40 1.29 -3.53
C ASP A 85 16.27 2.29 -4.70
N PHE A 86 16.68 3.52 -4.45
CA PHE A 86 16.70 4.58 -5.45
C PHE A 86 18.09 5.19 -5.49
N GLY A 87 18.87 4.83 -6.51
CA GLY A 87 20.25 5.31 -6.67
C GLY A 87 21.20 4.81 -5.56
N GLY A 88 21.02 3.58 -5.06
CA GLY A 88 21.85 2.99 -4.01
C GLY A 88 21.47 3.43 -2.58
N SER A 89 20.38 4.17 -2.43
CA SER A 89 19.82 4.55 -1.14
C SER A 89 18.43 3.96 -0.96
N ARG A 90 18.24 3.23 0.15
CA ARG A 90 16.93 2.72 0.54
C ARG A 90 16.09 3.85 1.15
N VAL A 91 15.04 4.26 0.45
CA VAL A 91 14.13 5.32 0.90
C VAL A 91 12.66 4.94 0.74
N VAL A 92 11.79 5.56 1.53
CA VAL A 92 10.33 5.44 1.39
C VAL A 92 9.91 6.01 0.05
N VAL A 93 9.01 5.33 -0.66
CA VAL A 93 8.65 5.66 -2.05
C VAL A 93 8.13 7.11 -2.18
N THR A 94 7.41 7.64 -1.20
CA THR A 94 6.95 9.04 -1.19
C THR A 94 8.09 10.06 -1.19
N ARG A 95 9.25 9.71 -0.61
CA ARG A 95 10.43 10.58 -0.45
C ARG A 95 11.49 10.32 -1.51
N ARG A 96 11.17 9.56 -2.57
CA ARG A 96 12.11 9.23 -3.63
C ARG A 96 12.58 10.49 -4.38
N PRO A 97 13.81 10.48 -4.95
CA PRO A 97 14.26 11.52 -5.87
C PRO A 97 13.33 11.62 -7.10
N ALA A 98 13.19 12.82 -7.68
CA ALA A 98 12.33 13.03 -8.84
C ALA A 98 12.83 12.27 -10.09
N GLU A 99 14.14 12.09 -10.18
CA GLU A 99 14.85 11.36 -11.23
C GLU A 99 14.78 9.83 -11.09
N ALA A 100 14.10 9.30 -10.05
CA ALA A 100 14.00 7.87 -9.78
C ALA A 100 13.29 7.05 -10.88
N GLY A 101 12.74 7.69 -11.91
CA GLY A 101 12.21 7.01 -13.10
C GLY A 101 10.97 6.14 -12.85
N ILE A 102 10.26 6.35 -11.74
CA ILE A 102 9.01 5.63 -11.45
C ILE A 102 7.96 6.06 -12.48
N ALA A 103 7.34 5.07 -13.13
CA ALA A 103 6.28 5.32 -14.09
C ALA A 103 5.10 6.06 -13.43
N VAL A 104 4.57 7.06 -14.14
CA VAL A 104 3.31 7.70 -13.78
C VAL A 104 2.17 6.88 -14.37
N VAL A 105 1.21 6.48 -13.53
CA VAL A 105 0.03 5.72 -13.95
C VAL A 105 -1.23 6.53 -13.71
N ALA A 106 -2.24 6.33 -14.55
CA ALA A 106 -3.57 6.91 -14.33
C ALA A 106 -4.33 6.11 -13.25
N PRO A 107 -5.20 6.76 -12.45
CA PRO A 107 -6.14 6.04 -11.59
C PRO A 107 -7.09 5.16 -12.43
N PRO A 108 -7.65 4.08 -11.85
CA PRO A 108 -8.71 3.31 -12.50
C PRO A 108 -9.89 4.21 -12.90
N ALA A 109 -10.47 3.95 -14.07
CA ALA A 109 -11.58 4.74 -14.61
C ALA A 109 -12.95 4.34 -14.02
N ASP A 110 -13.06 4.25 -12.70
CA ASP A 110 -14.35 4.09 -12.02
C ASP A 110 -14.78 5.38 -11.31
N ASP A 111 -16.09 5.48 -11.08
CA ASP A 111 -16.78 6.63 -10.49
C ASP A 111 -16.81 6.60 -8.95
N THR A 112 -16.10 5.67 -8.31
CA THR A 112 -16.08 5.54 -6.84
C THR A 112 -15.09 6.49 -6.16
N TYR A 113 -14.43 7.37 -6.92
CA TYR A 113 -13.50 8.36 -6.39
C TYR A 113 -14.23 9.51 -5.69
N THR A 114 -14.40 9.44 -4.37
CA THR A 114 -14.86 10.56 -3.55
C THR A 114 -13.72 11.08 -2.68
N ASP A 115 -13.37 12.36 -2.82
CA ASP A 115 -12.35 13.04 -2.00
C ASP A 115 -12.92 13.61 -0.67
N ASP A 116 -13.91 12.94 -0.05
CA ASP A 116 -14.49 13.40 1.22
C ASP A 116 -13.71 12.80 2.40
N TYR A 117 -12.50 13.33 2.64
CA TYR A 117 -11.65 12.96 3.77
C TYR A 117 -11.71 14.00 4.88
N THR A 118 -11.94 13.56 6.12
CA THR A 118 -12.06 14.45 7.29
C THR A 118 -10.72 14.72 8.00
N GLY A 119 -9.64 14.09 7.52
CA GLY A 119 -8.27 14.19 8.06
C GLY A 119 -7.34 13.14 7.44
N ALA A 120 -6.10 13.07 7.91
CA ALA A 120 -5.09 12.12 7.40
C ALA A 120 -4.50 11.24 8.51
N ILE A 121 -4.27 9.97 8.18
CA ILE A 121 -3.49 9.02 8.97
C ILE A 121 -2.00 9.34 8.77
N VAL A 122 -1.30 9.62 9.86
CA VAL A 122 0.12 10.00 9.79
C VAL A 122 1.02 8.78 10.02
N ALA A 123 1.84 8.46 9.01
CA ALA A 123 2.92 7.50 9.15
C ALA A 123 3.89 7.97 10.24
N SER A 124 4.07 7.14 11.27
CA SER A 124 4.97 7.39 12.39
C SER A 124 6.01 6.28 12.47
N ASP A 125 7.02 6.44 13.33
CA ASP A 125 8.04 5.40 13.53
C ASP A 125 7.39 4.05 13.85
N PRO A 126 7.90 2.93 13.28
CA PRO A 126 7.38 1.60 13.54
C PRO A 126 7.28 1.34 15.03
N VAL A 127 6.11 0.87 15.49
CA VAL A 127 5.91 0.37 16.84
C VAL A 127 5.90 -1.15 16.76
N ASP A 128 6.50 -1.82 17.74
CA ASP A 128 6.35 -3.26 17.88
C ASP A 128 4.86 -3.61 17.94
N PRO A 129 4.34 -4.42 17.00
CA PRO A 129 2.95 -4.84 17.05
C PRO A 129 2.70 -5.55 18.38
N ILE A 130 1.56 -5.25 19.00
CA ILE A 130 1.15 -6.06 20.15
C ILE A 130 0.91 -7.50 19.69
N ALA A 131 1.04 -8.44 20.63
CA ALA A 131 0.54 -9.79 20.40
C ALA A 131 -0.94 -9.74 20.02
N ARG A 132 -1.39 -10.72 19.23
CA ARG A 132 -2.80 -10.86 18.85
C ARG A 132 -3.69 -10.69 20.09
N PRO A 133 -4.70 -9.80 20.05
CA PRO A 133 -5.58 -9.58 21.20
C PRO A 133 -6.38 -10.85 21.53
N PRO A 134 -6.87 -10.98 22.79
CA PRO A 134 -7.78 -12.07 23.17
C PRO A 134 -9.01 -12.15 22.26
N ALA A 135 -9.57 -13.35 22.08
CA ALA A 135 -10.67 -13.57 21.15
C ALA A 135 -11.96 -12.82 21.56
N GLU A 136 -12.12 -12.57 22.85
CA GLU A 136 -13.21 -11.83 23.46
C GLU A 136 -13.22 -10.37 22.99
N VAL A 137 -12.03 -9.77 22.84
CA VAL A 137 -11.89 -8.40 22.29
C VAL A 137 -12.39 -8.35 20.86
N GLY A 138 -12.00 -9.33 20.04
CA GLY A 138 -12.45 -9.39 18.65
C GLY A 138 -13.95 -9.58 18.52
N THR A 139 -14.53 -10.44 19.37
CA THR A 139 -15.98 -10.65 19.45
C THR A 139 -16.70 -9.38 19.90
N TYR A 140 -16.16 -8.66 20.88
CA TYR A 140 -16.74 -7.42 21.37
C TYR A 140 -16.77 -6.34 20.28
N VAL A 141 -15.62 -6.09 19.62
CA VAL A 141 -15.49 -5.08 18.55
C VAL A 141 -16.45 -5.38 17.40
N THR A 142 -16.54 -6.64 16.98
CA THR A 142 -17.44 -7.04 15.88
C THR A 142 -18.92 -6.96 16.25
N THR A 143 -19.28 -7.30 17.49
CA THR A 143 -20.68 -7.23 17.98
C THR A 143 -21.14 -5.79 18.23
N HIS A 144 -20.21 -4.90 18.62
CA HIS A 144 -20.48 -3.49 18.92
C HIS A 144 -19.95 -2.58 17.81
N ARG A 145 -20.30 -2.87 16.56
CA ARG A 145 -19.84 -2.10 15.41
C ARG A 145 -20.30 -0.64 15.49
N VAL A 146 -19.41 0.27 15.12
CA VAL A 146 -19.68 1.71 15.00
C VAL A 146 -19.50 2.18 13.57
N ASP A 147 -20.04 3.36 13.26
CA ASP A 147 -19.87 3.97 11.94
C ASP A 147 -18.39 4.27 11.66
N PRO A 148 -17.88 3.92 10.47
CA PRO A 148 -16.48 4.13 10.12
C PRO A 148 -16.18 5.61 9.88
N VAL A 149 -15.01 6.04 10.34
CA VAL A 149 -14.43 7.33 9.97
C VAL A 149 -13.56 7.13 8.72
N TYR A 150 -13.77 7.96 7.69
CA TYR A 150 -12.94 7.94 6.50
C TYR A 150 -11.85 9.00 6.60
N LEU A 151 -10.60 8.54 6.50
CA LEU A 151 -9.39 9.34 6.59
C LEU A 151 -8.50 9.07 5.37
N GLU A 152 -7.77 10.09 4.94
CA GLU A 152 -6.71 9.93 3.95
C GLU A 152 -5.59 9.03 4.53
N GLY A 153 -5.05 8.14 3.71
CA GLY A 153 -3.99 7.22 4.11
C GLY A 153 -4.46 5.79 4.35
N GLU A 154 -3.59 5.01 4.98
CA GLU A 154 -3.79 3.57 5.15
C GLU A 154 -3.78 3.16 6.63
N VAL A 155 -4.66 2.21 6.97
CA VAL A 155 -4.81 1.70 8.33
C VAL A 155 -3.77 0.61 8.56
N VAL A 156 -2.66 0.99 9.18
CA VAL A 156 -1.54 0.10 9.50
C VAL A 156 -1.04 0.29 10.93
N THR A 157 -0.40 -0.74 11.46
CA THR A 157 0.24 -0.69 12.78
C THR A 157 1.32 0.40 12.84
N GLY A 158 1.34 1.15 13.93
CA GLY A 158 2.26 2.27 14.19
C GLY A 158 1.75 3.62 13.70
N ALA A 159 0.73 3.67 12.83
CA ALA A 159 0.17 4.92 12.34
C ALA A 159 -0.58 5.68 13.44
N THR A 160 -0.55 7.01 13.38
CA THR A 160 -1.21 7.88 14.38
C THR A 160 -2.51 8.45 13.82
N LEU A 161 -3.57 8.37 14.61
CA LEU A 161 -4.89 8.92 14.27
C LEU A 161 -5.03 10.38 14.72
N PRO A 162 -5.68 11.25 13.94
CA PRO A 162 -5.95 12.64 14.32
C PRO A 162 -6.85 12.70 15.56
N ASP A 163 -6.71 13.74 16.38
CA ASP A 163 -7.45 13.95 17.64
C ASP A 163 -8.97 14.04 17.46
N THR A 164 -9.42 14.44 16.27
CA THR A 164 -10.82 14.47 15.84
C THR A 164 -11.52 13.10 15.83
N VAL A 165 -10.76 12.00 15.80
CA VAL A 165 -11.33 10.65 15.76
C VAL A 165 -11.74 10.21 17.17
N GLU A 166 -13.03 9.93 17.36
CA GLU A 166 -13.51 9.39 18.63
C GLU A 166 -13.11 7.92 18.81
N LEU A 167 -12.53 7.59 19.97
CA LEU A 167 -12.09 6.24 20.31
C LEU A 167 -13.08 5.58 21.28
N ARG A 168 -13.53 4.37 20.95
CA ARG A 168 -14.51 3.61 21.75
C ARG A 168 -13.82 2.69 22.76
N GLU A 169 -14.37 2.62 23.96
CA GLU A 169 -13.84 1.78 25.03
C GLU A 169 -14.20 0.31 24.83
N ILE A 170 -13.29 -0.57 25.27
CA ILE A 170 -13.52 -2.02 25.36
C ILE A 170 -13.51 -2.36 26.85
N PRO A 171 -14.56 -3.01 27.39
CA PRO A 171 -14.59 -3.42 28.79
C PRO A 171 -13.37 -4.26 29.17
N ASP A 172 -12.80 -3.99 30.34
CA ASP A 172 -11.67 -4.73 30.92
C ASP A 172 -10.44 -4.83 30.01
N TYR A 173 -10.22 -3.83 29.14
CA TYR A 173 -9.10 -3.81 28.20
C TYR A 173 -8.44 -2.43 28.10
N ASN A 174 -7.11 -2.41 27.95
CA ASN A 174 -6.32 -1.17 28.00
C ASN A 174 -6.35 -0.37 26.69
N TYR A 175 -6.70 -1.01 25.58
CA TYR A 175 -6.79 -0.37 24.28
C TYR A 175 -8.24 0.01 23.94
N ARG A 176 -8.38 1.03 23.11
CA ARG A 176 -9.65 1.44 22.54
C ARG A 176 -9.77 0.92 21.11
N TYR A 177 -10.98 0.94 20.55
CA TYR A 177 -11.19 0.58 19.15
C TYR A 177 -11.85 1.70 18.35
N VAL A 178 -11.66 1.62 17.05
CA VAL A 178 -12.30 2.49 16.06
C VAL A 178 -12.42 1.73 14.74
N TYR A 179 -13.40 2.11 13.92
CA TYR A 179 -13.48 1.71 12.52
C TYR A 179 -12.95 2.86 11.67
N VAL A 180 -11.82 2.67 11.00
CA VAL A 180 -11.24 3.66 10.07
C VAL A 180 -11.17 3.04 8.69
N ASN A 181 -11.64 3.72 7.65
CA ASN A 181 -11.56 3.22 6.27
C ASN A 181 -12.13 1.80 6.11
N ASN A 182 -13.27 1.53 6.79
CA ASN A 182 -13.95 0.24 6.94
C ASN A 182 -13.18 -0.86 7.69
N GLN A 183 -12.04 -0.55 8.30
CA GLN A 183 -11.21 -1.50 9.00
C GLN A 183 -11.24 -1.26 10.53
N PRO A 184 -11.52 -2.29 11.33
CA PRO A 184 -11.41 -2.17 12.78
C PRO A 184 -9.95 -2.15 13.21
N ALA A 185 -9.61 -1.23 14.09
CA ALA A 185 -8.26 -1.09 14.64
C ALA A 185 -8.31 -0.88 16.15
N LEU A 186 -7.33 -1.45 16.84
CA LEU A 186 -7.05 -1.18 18.25
C LEU A 186 -6.04 -0.04 18.35
N VAL A 187 -6.29 0.87 19.28
CA VAL A 187 -5.59 2.14 19.42
C VAL A 187 -5.17 2.34 20.86
N ASP A 188 -3.92 2.75 21.06
CA ASP A 188 -3.45 3.26 22.35
C ASP A 188 -4.10 4.63 22.62
N PRO A 189 -4.90 4.79 23.69
CA PRO A 189 -5.64 6.02 23.94
C PRO A 189 -4.76 7.21 24.34
N GLY A 190 -3.55 6.98 24.85
CA GLY A 190 -2.62 8.02 25.25
C GLY A 190 -1.84 8.60 24.07
N THR A 191 -1.43 7.74 23.13
CA THR A 191 -0.62 8.14 21.95
C THR A 191 -1.41 8.24 20.66
N ARG A 192 -2.65 7.72 20.62
CA ARG A 192 -3.50 7.59 19.43
C ARG A 192 -2.88 6.76 18.31
N ARG A 193 -1.89 5.94 18.64
CA ARG A 193 -1.24 5.03 17.70
C ARG A 193 -2.05 3.75 17.53
N ILE A 194 -2.17 3.30 16.29
CA ILE A 194 -2.74 2.01 15.94
C ILE A 194 -1.77 0.92 16.39
N VAL A 195 -2.17 0.11 17.36
CA VAL A 195 -1.34 -0.98 17.90
C VAL A 195 -1.65 -2.33 17.26
N TYR A 196 -2.85 -2.47 16.68
CA TYR A 196 -3.28 -3.68 16.00
C TYR A 196 -4.36 -3.36 14.97
N VAL A 197 -4.22 -3.91 13.77
CA VAL A 197 -5.25 -3.84 12.72
C VAL A 197 -5.95 -5.18 12.66
N MET A 198 -7.26 -5.19 12.83
CA MET A 198 -8.06 -6.40 12.75
C MET A 198 -8.29 -6.75 11.27
N ARG A 199 -7.69 -7.85 10.84
CA ARG A 199 -7.71 -8.37 9.47
C ARG A 199 -8.34 -9.74 9.42
#